data_AF-A0A0A3YUJ5-F1
#
_entry.id   AF-A0A0A3YUJ5-F1
#
_cell.length_a   1.000
_cell.length_b   1.000
_cell.length_c   1.000
_cell.angle_alpha   90.00
_cell.angle_beta   90.00
_cell.angle_gamma   90.00
#
_symmetry.space_group_name_H-M   'P 1'
#
loop_
_entity.id
_entity.type
_entity.pdbx_description
1 polymer ?
#
loop_
_entity_poly.entity_id
_entity_poly.type
_entity_poly.pdbx_seq_one_letter_code
_entity_poly.pdbx_strand_id
1 'polypeptide(L)' 'MERVIKLEGKVDDLRVDFAGIKANYATKEDVESARRELQSSLASQTKWLVSALFVVLGTGLGLAKLLF' A
#
# COMPACT_ATOMS: atom_id res chain seq x y z
N MET A 1 -36.39 11.90 33.16
CA MET A 1 -36.32 12.42 31.77
C MET A 1 -34.91 12.78 31.35
N GLU A 2 -34.12 13.50 32.15
CA GLU A 2 -32.74 13.92 31.78
C GLU A 2 -31.81 12.78 31.32
N ARG A 3 -31.86 11.62 31.99
CA ARG A 3 -31.08 10.44 31.59
C ARG A 3 -31.46 9.93 30.19
N VAL A 4 -32.74 9.99 29.81
CA VAL A 4 -33.22 9.54 28.51
C VAL A 4 -32.70 10.47 27.42
N ILE A 5 -32.81 11.79 27.63
CA ILE A 5 -32.29 12.81 26.71
C ILE A 5 -30.77 12.67 26.50
N LYS A 6 -30.00 12.44 27.57
CA LYS A 6 -28.56 12.20 27.47
C LYS A 6 -28.21 10.91 26.74
N LEU A 7 -29.05 9.88 26.83
CA LEU A 7 -28.85 8.62 26.12
C LEU A 7 -29.18 8.78 24.63
N GLU A 8 -30.26 9.49 24.30
CA GLU A 8 -30.63 9.80 22.91
C GLU A 8 -29.52 10.56 22.19
N GLY A 9 -28.97 11.61 22.81
CA GLY A 9 -27.84 12.35 22.22
C GLY A 9 -26.60 11.46 21.98
N LYS A 10 -26.25 10.60 22.93
CA LYS A 10 -25.12 9.66 22.76
C LYS A 10 -25.36 8.62 21.67
N VAL A 11 -26.62 8.20 21.46
CA VAL A 11 -26.97 7.26 20.39
C VAL A 11 -26.86 7.95 19.03
N ASP A 12 -27.25 9.22 18.93
CA ASP A 12 -27.06 10.01 17.72
C ASP A 12 -25.58 10.22 17.40
N ASP A 13 -24.74 10.54 18.40
CA ASP A 13 -23.29 10.65 18.24
C ASP A 13 -22.69 9.32 17.73
N LEU A 14 -23.05 8.18 18.35
CA LEU A 14 -22.61 6.85 17.90
C LEU A 14 -23.05 6.53 16.48
N ARG A 15 -24.24 6.99 16.07
CA ARG A 15 -24.74 6.80 14.71
C ARG A 15 -23.89 7.57 13.70
N VAL A 16 -23.50 8.80 14.02
CA VAL A 16 -22.61 9.62 13.20
C VAL A 16 -21.24 8.96 13.08
N ASP A 17 -20.66 8.55 14.20
CA ASP A 17 -19.35 7.87 14.21
C ASP A 17 -19.36 6.57 13.41
N PHE A 18 -20.42 5.76 13.56
CA PHE A 18 -20.57 4.51 12.83
C PHE A 18 -20.68 4.73 11.32
N ALA A 19 -21.40 5.77 10.89
CA ALA A 19 -21.46 6.14 9.48
C ALA A 19 -20.08 6.54 8.95
N GLY A 20 -19.31 7.30 9.74
CA GLY A 20 -17.93 7.67 9.42
C GLY A 20 -17.01 6.45 9.27
N ILE A 21 -17.10 5.48 10.19
CA ILE A 21 -16.34 4.23 10.12
C ILE A 21 -16.73 3.44 8.88
N LYS A 22 -18.03 3.26 8.63
CA LYS A 22 -18.51 2.49 7.49
C LYS A 22 -18.08 3.08 6.15
N ALA A 23 -17.94 4.40 6.07
CA ALA A 23 -17.48 5.09 4.86
C ALA A 23 -15.97 4.96 4.60
N ASN A 24 -15.15 4.73 5.64
CA ASN A 24 -13.70 4.81 5.55
C ASN A 24 -12.95 3.52 5.92
N TYR A 25 -13.64 2.51 6.45
CA TYR A 25 -12.96 1.27 6.82
C TYR A 25 -12.47 0.53 5.58
N ALA A 26 -11.22 0.07 5.63
CA ALA A 26 -10.70 -0.82 4.61
C ALA A 26 -11.28 -2.23 4.78
N THR A 27 -11.87 -2.76 3.72
CA THR A 27 -12.34 -4.13 3.67
C THR A 27 -11.16 -5.10 3.51
N LYS A 28 -11.41 -6.40 3.73
CA LYS A 28 -10.41 -7.43 3.44
C LYS A 28 -9.99 -7.44 1.97
N GLU A 29 -10.94 -7.16 1.07
CA GLU A 29 -10.71 -7.07 -0.36
C GLU A 29 -9.77 -5.90 -0.71
N ASP A 30 -9.97 -4.73 -0.09
CA ASP A 30 -9.08 -3.57 -0.28
C ASP A 30 -7.64 -3.89 0.14
N VAL A 31 -7.48 -4.57 1.29
CA VAL A 31 -6.16 -4.97 1.80
C VAL A 31 -5.52 -6.02 0.90
N GLU A 32 -6.27 -7.01 0.43
CA GLU A 32 -5.76 -8.03 -0.49
C GLU A 32 -5.38 -7.44 -1.86
N SER A 33 -6.17 -6.50 -2.36
CA SER A 33 -5.88 -5.75 -3.59
C SER A 33 -4.57 -4.97 -3.46
N ALA A 34 -4.45 -4.15 -2.41
CA ALA A 34 -3.23 -3.39 -2.14
C ALA A 34 -2.00 -4.29 -1.98
N ARG A 35 -2.15 -5.45 -1.32
CA ARG A 35 -1.08 -6.44 -1.20
C ARG A 35 -0.64 -6.98 -2.56
N ARG A 36 -1.60 -7.34 -3.44
CA ARG A 36 -1.30 -7.86 -4.78
C ARG A 36 -0.60 -6.79 -5.64
N GLU A 37 -1.09 -5.56 -5.61
CA GLU A 37 -0.49 -4.44 -6.34
C GLU A 37 0.93 -4.17 -5.86
N LEU A 38 1.16 -4.17 -4.54
CA LEU A 38 2.50 -4.01 -3.96
C LEU A 38 3.44 -5.14 -4.40
N GLN A 39 3.00 -6.40 -4.31
CA GLN A 39 3.79 -7.54 -4.74
C GLN A 39 4.13 -7.47 -6.24
N SER A 40 3.15 -7.10 -7.07
CA SER A 40 3.35 -6.91 -8.51
C SER A 40 4.38 -5.81 -8.81
N SER A 41 4.24 -4.66 -8.13
CA SER A 41 5.13 -3.51 -8.28
C SER A 41 6.56 -3.85 -7.86
N LEU A 42 6.73 -4.53 -6.72
CA LEU A 42 8.04 -4.99 -6.26
C LEU A 42 8.68 -5.99 -7.21
N ALA A 43 7.88 -6.93 -7.75
CA ALA A 43 8.38 -7.90 -8.73
C ALA A 43 8.81 -7.21 -10.03
N SER A 44 8.06 -6.22 -10.50
CA SER A 44 8.41 -5.41 -11.68
C SER A 44 9.70 -4.64 -11.45
N GLN A 45 9.81 -3.92 -10.32
CA GLN A 45 11.01 -3.16 -9.97
C GLN A 45 12.25 -4.04 -9.83
N THR A 46 12.12 -5.20 -9.18
CA THR A 46 13.23 -6.15 -9.03
C THR A 46 13.77 -6.62 -10.38
N LYS A 47 12.90 -6.88 -11.36
CA LYS A 47 13.34 -7.27 -12.72
C LYS A 47 14.18 -6.18 -13.37
N TRP A 48 13.71 -4.94 -13.33
CA TRP A 48 14.44 -3.80 -13.91
C TRP A 48 15.77 -3.53 -13.22
N LEU A 49 15.81 -3.65 -11.88
CA LEU A 49 17.05 -3.52 -11.11
C LEU A 49 18.06 -4.61 -11.50
N VAL A 50 17.64 -5.87 -11.58
CA VAL A 50 18.51 -6.97 -11.99
C VAL A 50 19.03 -6.74 -13.41
N SER A 51 18.18 -6.34 -14.36
CA SER A 51 18.61 -6.01 -15.72
C SER A 51 19.64 -4.88 -15.74
N ALA A 52 19.44 -3.81 -14.97
CA ALA A 52 20.38 -2.70 -14.88
C ALA A 52 21.74 -3.15 -14.30
N LEU A 53 21.74 -4.00 -13.28
CA LEU A 53 22.97 -4.57 -12.71
C LEU A 53 23.75 -5.36 -13.76
N PHE A 54 23.09 -6.22 -14.55
CA PHE A 54 23.75 -6.96 -15.61
C PHE A 54 24.32 -6.05 -16.71
N VAL A 55 23.62 -4.97 -17.07
CA VAL A 55 24.13 -3.99 -18.02
C VAL A 55 25.39 -3.33 -17.48
N VAL A 56 25.37 -2.84 -16.24
CA VAL A 56 26.51 -2.17 -15.60
C VAL A 56 27.71 -3.11 -15.47
N LEU A 57 27.48 -4.37 -15.08
CA LEU A 57 28.54 -5.37 -15.01
C LEU A 57 29.11 -5.69 -16.40
N GLY A 58 28.26 -5.87 -17.40
CA GLY A 58 28.65 -6.16 -18.77
C GLY A 58 29.48 -5.03 -19.39
N THR A 59 29.05 -3.78 -19.20
CA THR A 59 29.82 -2.61 -19.67
C THR A 59 31.13 -2.46 -18.92
N GLY A 60 31.14 -2.65 -17.59
CA GLY A 60 32.35 -2.60 -16.77
C GLY A 60 33.40 -3.62 -17.22
N LEU A 61 32.99 -4.87 -17.44
CA LEU A 61 33.88 -5.93 -17.95
C LEU A 61 34.34 -5.66 -19.38
N GLY A 62 33.46 -5.16 -20.24
CA GLY A 62 33.81 -4.79 -21.62
C GLY A 62 34.86 -3.68 -21.68
N LEU A 63 34.72 -2.65 -20.85
CA LEU A 63 35.70 -1.58 -20.72
C LEU A 63 37.02 -2.08 -20.15
N ALA A 64 36.99 -2.94 -19.12
CA ALA A 64 38.21 -3.51 -18.54
C ALA A 64 39.05 -4.26 -19.59
N LYS A 65 38.41 -5.05 -20.46
CA LYS A 65 39.09 -5.76 -21.56
C LYS A 65 39.67 -4.84 -22.64
N LEU A 66 39.16 -3.62 -22.80
CA LEU A 66 39.68 -2.67 -23.79
C LEU A 66 40.87 -1.86 -23.24
N LEU A 67 40.98 -1.70 -21.92
CA LEU A 67 41.96 -0.84 -21.27
C LEU A 67 43.20 -1.59 -20.75
N PHE A 68 43.11 -2.89 -20.50
CA PHE A 68 44.17 -3.76 -20.00
C PHE A 68 44.34 -5.00 -20.89
#